data_AF-A0A2R6IE10-F1
#
_entry.id   AF-A0A2R6IE10-F1
#
_cell.length_a   1.000
_cell.length_b   1.000
_cell.length_c   1.000
_cell.angle_alpha   90.00
_cell.angle_beta   90.00
_cell.angle_gamma   90.00
#
_symmetry.space_group_name_H-M   'P 1'
#
loop_
_entity.id
_entity.type
_entity.pdbx_description
1 polymer ?
#
loop_
_entity_poly.entity_id
_entity_poly.type
_entity_poly.pdbx_seq_one_letter_code
_entity_poly.pdbx_strand_id
1 'polypeptide(L)'
;MPANRKGDRRERELVNELDDRGFAVMRAPASGSATDRELPDVLAGDGDSFYAIEAKSSSDRPIYLTGEEVEALVYFARNFGAKPRIGVRFDREDWYFFHPADLHTTDGGNYRVKKETALAEGTDIEELTGGPRQTRLGTDGAPGTDGDGGSGPE
;
A
#
# COMPACT_ATOMS: atom_id res chain seq x y z
N MET A 1 -9.95 -24.11 9.02
CA MET A 1 -9.33 -23.78 7.72
C MET A 1 -8.37 -22.62 7.96
N PRO A 2 -7.05 -22.70 7.69
CA PRO A 2 -6.22 -21.54 7.94
C PRO A 2 -6.57 -20.47 6.90
N ALA A 3 -6.82 -19.26 7.37
CA ALA A 3 -7.02 -18.08 6.54
C ALA A 3 -5.84 -17.93 5.56
N ASN A 4 -6.16 -17.92 4.27
CA ASN A 4 -5.35 -17.52 3.13
C ASN A 4 -3.82 -17.70 3.20
N ARG A 5 -3.33 -18.93 2.94
CA ARG A 5 -1.88 -19.27 2.80
C ARG A 5 -1.07 -18.33 1.88
N LYS A 6 -1.70 -17.69 0.89
CA LYS A 6 -1.02 -16.79 -0.06
C LYS A 6 -0.79 -15.39 0.52
N GLY A 7 -1.75 -14.86 1.31
CA GLY A 7 -1.58 -13.59 2.03
C GLY A 7 -0.45 -13.69 3.04
N ASP A 8 -0.47 -14.78 3.83
CA ASP A 8 0.58 -15.10 4.79
C ASP A 8 1.97 -15.20 4.14
N ARG A 9 2.08 -15.73 2.90
CA ARG A 9 3.37 -15.74 2.18
C ARG A 9 3.84 -14.33 1.80
N ARG A 10 2.95 -13.47 1.30
CA ARG A 10 3.33 -12.13 0.84
C ARG A 10 3.64 -11.19 2.00
N GLU A 11 2.90 -11.30 3.10
CA GLU A 11 3.24 -10.60 4.34
C GLU A 11 4.61 -11.04 4.87
N ARG A 12 4.94 -12.34 4.84
CA ARG A 12 6.28 -12.82 5.22
C ARG A 12 7.38 -12.29 4.31
N GLU A 13 7.12 -12.18 3.00
CA GLU A 13 8.04 -11.56 2.04
C GLU A 13 8.31 -10.10 2.42
N LEU A 14 7.27 -9.29 2.67
CA LEU A 14 7.42 -7.91 3.15
C LEU A 14 8.23 -7.83 4.46
N VAL A 15 7.93 -8.70 5.41
CA VAL A 15 8.62 -8.73 6.71
C VAL A 15 10.10 -9.02 6.55
N ASN A 16 10.45 -10.05 5.76
CA ASN A 16 11.84 -10.40 5.52
C ASN A 16 12.56 -9.25 4.78
N GLU A 17 11.92 -8.63 3.79
CA GLU A 17 12.54 -7.54 3.06
C GLU A 17 12.82 -6.30 3.94
N LEU A 18 11.96 -6.02 4.92
CA LEU A 18 12.18 -4.96 5.91
C LEU A 18 13.27 -5.33 6.93
N ASP A 19 13.26 -6.58 7.43
CA ASP A 19 14.28 -7.10 8.36
C ASP A 19 15.68 -7.09 7.75
N ASP A 20 15.80 -7.54 6.50
CA ASP A 20 17.04 -7.50 5.71
C ASP A 20 17.59 -6.07 5.53
N ARG A 21 16.74 -5.04 5.71
CA ARG A 21 17.08 -3.61 5.63
C ARG A 21 17.28 -2.96 7.00
N GLY A 22 17.35 -3.75 8.08
CA GLY A 22 17.69 -3.29 9.42
C GLY A 22 16.51 -2.80 10.26
N PHE A 23 15.27 -3.00 9.78
CA PHE A 23 14.09 -2.74 10.60
C PHE A 23 13.83 -3.94 11.52
N ALA A 24 13.50 -3.69 12.79
CA ALA A 24 12.84 -4.69 13.62
C ALA A 24 11.36 -4.77 13.21
N VAL A 25 10.87 -5.98 12.92
CA VAL A 25 9.54 -6.17 12.34
C VAL A 25 8.69 -7.14 13.18
N MET A 26 7.41 -6.80 13.34
CA MET A 26 6.39 -7.67 13.94
C MET A 26 5.18 -7.75 13.01
N ARG A 27 4.64 -8.96 12.83
CA ARG A 27 3.31 -9.15 12.23
C ARG A 27 2.25 -9.12 13.31
N ALA A 28 1.14 -8.44 13.06
CA ALA A 28 -0.01 -8.56 13.95
C ALA A 28 -0.57 -10.00 13.90
N PRO A 29 -1.13 -10.50 15.01
CA PRO A 29 -1.87 -11.74 14.98
C PRO A 29 -3.05 -11.59 14.02
N ALA A 30 -3.31 -12.63 13.21
CA ALA A 30 -4.48 -12.67 12.35
C ALA A 30 -5.74 -12.37 13.17
N SER A 31 -6.62 -11.51 12.66
CA SER A 31 -7.85 -11.09 13.33
C SER A 31 -8.71 -12.31 13.68
N GLY A 32 -8.59 -12.74 14.94
CA GLY A 32 -9.43 -13.74 15.55
C GLY A 32 -10.56 -13.06 16.31
N SER A 33 -11.68 -13.76 16.47
CA SER A 33 -12.92 -13.33 17.16
C SER A 33 -12.76 -12.99 18.66
N ALA A 34 -11.55 -12.70 19.14
CA ALA A 34 -11.22 -12.48 20.54
C ALA A 34 -10.93 -11.01 20.87
N THR A 35 -10.74 -10.14 19.87
CA THR A 35 -10.49 -8.71 20.11
C THR A 35 -11.09 -7.84 19.01
N ASP A 36 -11.89 -6.84 19.40
CA ASP A 36 -12.40 -5.76 18.53
C ASP A 36 -11.31 -4.76 18.12
N ARG A 37 -10.04 -5.15 18.22
CA ARG A 37 -8.90 -4.27 17.96
C ARG A 37 -8.46 -4.48 16.52
N GLU A 38 -8.65 -3.45 15.72
CA GLU A 38 -8.10 -3.38 14.38
C GLU A 38 -6.60 -3.05 14.50
N LEU A 39 -5.76 -3.95 14.00
CA LEU A 39 -4.31 -3.86 14.01
C LEU A 39 -3.82 -3.79 12.57
N PRO A 40 -2.71 -3.08 12.30
CA PRO A 40 -2.06 -3.17 10.99
C PRO A 40 -1.51 -4.58 10.77
N ASP A 41 -1.33 -4.98 9.52
CA ASP A 41 -0.70 -6.27 9.21
C ASP A 41 0.75 -6.35 9.73
N VAL A 42 1.51 -5.27 9.57
CA VAL A 42 2.94 -5.19 9.93
C VAL A 42 3.23 -3.92 10.72
N LEU A 43 4.03 -4.06 11.77
CA LEU A 43 4.67 -2.98 12.49
C LEU A 43 6.19 -3.11 12.31
N ALA A 44 6.84 -2.05 11.86
CA ALA A 44 8.28 -2.05 11.61
C ALA A 44 8.93 -0.78 12.17
N GLY A 45 10.17 -0.89 12.67
CA GLY A 45 10.97 0.30 12.97
C GLY A 45 12.45 0.03 13.18
N ASP A 46 13.28 1.05 12.98
CA ASP A 46 14.75 1.00 13.09
C ASP A 46 15.31 1.84 14.26
N GLY A 47 14.43 2.47 15.04
CA GLY A 47 14.78 3.39 16.14
C GLY A 47 14.52 4.86 15.80
N ASP A 48 14.55 5.23 14.52
CA ASP A 48 14.30 6.60 14.05
C ASP A 48 12.97 6.71 13.28
N SER A 49 12.66 5.69 12.47
CA SER A 49 11.44 5.56 11.69
C SER A 49 10.60 4.38 12.17
N PHE A 50 9.32 4.63 12.39
CA PHE A 50 8.33 3.62 12.78
C PHE A 50 7.18 3.63 11.76
N TYR A 51 6.81 2.46 11.27
CA TYR A 51 5.77 2.27 10.26
C TYR A 51 4.72 1.27 10.75
N ALA A 52 3.45 1.66 10.66
CA ALA A 52 2.32 0.73 10.70
C ALA A 52 1.89 0.52 9.25
N ILE A 53 1.85 -0.73 8.79
CA ILE A 53 1.66 -1.07 7.38
C ILE A 53 0.45 -1.99 7.23
N GLU A 54 -0.48 -1.57 6.38
CA GLU A 54 -1.52 -2.43 5.82
C GLU A 54 -1.02 -2.99 4.47
N ALA A 55 -0.99 -4.31 4.31
CA ALA A 55 -0.33 -5.00 3.20
C ALA A 55 -1.35 -5.67 2.27
N LYS A 56 -1.52 -5.12 1.06
CA LYS A 56 -2.39 -5.70 0.03
C LYS A 56 -1.56 -6.29 -1.11
N SER A 57 -1.83 -7.53 -1.47
CA SER A 57 -1.24 -8.14 -2.67
C SER A 57 -2.33 -8.72 -3.57
N SER A 58 -2.22 -8.46 -4.87
CA SER A 58 -3.23 -8.95 -5.83
C SER A 58 -2.65 -9.19 -7.23
N SER A 59 -3.26 -10.12 -7.96
CA SER A 59 -3.12 -10.21 -9.42
C SER A 59 -4.03 -9.23 -10.16
N ASP A 60 -5.05 -8.70 -9.47
CA ASP A 60 -6.00 -7.73 -10.01
C ASP A 60 -5.41 -6.32 -10.01
N ARG A 61 -5.92 -5.49 -10.91
CA ARG A 61 -5.48 -4.11 -11.17
C ARG A 61 -6.74 -3.28 -11.44
N PRO A 62 -7.26 -2.51 -10.46
CA PRO A 62 -6.58 -2.00 -9.27
C PRO A 62 -6.69 -2.88 -8.01
N ILE A 63 -5.91 -2.54 -6.99
CA ILE A 63 -6.09 -3.00 -5.61
C ILE A 63 -7.04 -2.03 -4.89
N TYR A 64 -7.96 -2.56 -4.08
CA TYR A 64 -8.91 -1.80 -3.28
C TYR A 64 -8.63 -1.98 -1.78
N LEU A 65 -8.95 -0.94 -1.00
CA LEU A 65 -9.03 -0.96 0.46
C LEU A 65 -10.36 -0.36 0.90
N THR A 66 -10.92 -0.87 2.00
CA THR A 66 -12.12 -0.27 2.58
C THR A 66 -11.77 1.03 3.30
N GLY A 67 -12.77 1.90 3.48
CA GLY A 67 -12.61 3.08 4.35
C GLY A 67 -12.21 2.69 5.78
N GLU A 68 -12.85 1.64 6.31
CA GLU A 68 -12.60 1.11 7.66
C GLU A 68 -11.15 0.65 7.85
N GLU A 69 -10.58 -0.10 6.90
CA GLU A 69 -9.17 -0.53 6.94
C GLU A 69 -8.21 0.66 7.05
N VAL A 70 -8.49 1.73 6.28
CA VAL A 70 -7.66 2.93 6.28
C VAL A 70 -7.83 3.73 7.56
N GLU A 71 -9.06 3.90 8.05
CA GLU A 71 -9.34 4.60 9.31
C GLU A 71 -8.69 3.89 10.50
N ALA A 72 -8.81 2.57 10.56
CA ALA A 72 -8.18 1.71 11.56
C ALA A 72 -6.66 1.87 11.58
N LEU A 73 -6.03 1.81 10.40
CA LEU A 73 -4.59 1.99 10.26
C LEU A 73 -4.15 3.37 10.76
N VAL A 74 -4.83 4.43 10.32
CA VAL A 74 -4.48 5.81 10.71
C VAL A 74 -4.66 6.00 12.22
N TYR A 75 -5.74 5.46 12.79
CA TYR A 75 -5.99 5.50 14.23
C TYR A 75 -4.88 4.77 15.01
N PHE A 76 -4.55 3.54 14.61
CA PHE A 76 -3.48 2.77 15.23
C PHE A 76 -2.14 3.51 15.14
N ALA A 77 -1.74 3.93 13.93
CA ALA A 77 -0.46 4.57 13.67
C ALA A 77 -0.29 5.84 14.51
N ARG A 78 -1.34 6.68 14.58
CA ARG A 78 -1.36 7.90 15.39
C ARG A 78 -1.14 7.61 16.87
N ASN A 79 -1.85 6.62 17.42
CA ASN A 79 -1.78 6.30 18.84
C ASN A 79 -0.49 5.56 19.22
N PHE A 80 0.05 4.77 18.29
CA PHE A 80 1.29 4.04 18.48
C PHE A 80 2.54 4.95 18.33
N GLY A 81 2.44 6.02 17.56
CA GLY A 81 3.59 6.86 17.20
C GLY A 81 4.32 6.36 15.96
N ALA A 82 3.60 5.74 15.02
CA ALA A 82 4.12 5.27 13.74
C ALA A 82 3.51 6.05 12.57
N LYS A 83 4.19 6.03 11.43
CA LYS A 83 3.69 6.58 10.16
C LYS A 83 2.81 5.51 9.48
N PRO A 84 1.56 5.82 9.10
CA PRO A 84 0.71 4.87 8.41
C PRO A 84 1.19 4.68 6.96
N ARG A 85 1.28 3.43 6.51
CA ARG A 85 1.63 3.08 5.14
C ARG A 85 0.68 2.04 4.58
N ILE A 86 0.21 2.25 3.36
CA ILE A 86 -0.44 1.22 2.57
C ILE A 86 0.62 0.60 1.66
N GLY A 87 1.01 -0.64 1.94
CA GLY A 87 1.89 -1.43 1.07
C GLY A 87 1.05 -2.18 0.05
N VAL A 88 1.31 -1.95 -1.24
CA VAL A 88 0.67 -2.67 -2.34
C VAL A 88 1.70 -3.45 -3.16
N ARG A 89 1.34 -4.68 -3.52
CA ARG A 89 2.18 -5.55 -4.35
C ARG A 89 1.35 -6.20 -5.45
N PHE A 90 1.62 -5.84 -6.70
CA PHE A 90 1.01 -6.48 -7.86
C PHE A 90 1.75 -7.77 -8.24
N ASP A 91 1.11 -8.65 -9.02
CA ASP A 91 1.80 -9.84 -9.50
C ASP A 91 3.01 -9.48 -10.36
N ARG A 92 4.14 -10.16 -10.08
CA ARG A 92 5.47 -9.93 -10.67
C ARG A 92 6.09 -8.54 -10.45
N GLU A 93 5.54 -7.74 -9.55
CA GLU A 93 6.12 -6.45 -9.16
C GLU A 93 6.62 -6.49 -7.71
N ASP A 94 7.44 -5.50 -7.37
CA ASP A 94 7.90 -5.21 -6.01
C ASP A 94 6.80 -4.53 -5.16
N TRP A 95 7.11 -4.27 -3.90
CA TRP A 95 6.27 -3.50 -2.99
C TRP A 95 6.37 -2.00 -3.24
N TYR A 96 5.20 -1.35 -3.23
CA TYR A 96 5.08 0.10 -3.30
C TYR A 96 4.26 0.60 -2.12
N PHE A 97 4.69 1.70 -1.51
CA PHE A 97 4.12 2.23 -0.28
C PHE A 97 3.55 3.62 -0.49
N PHE A 98 2.42 3.87 0.13
CA PHE A 98 1.69 5.14 0.07
C PHE A 98 1.33 5.63 1.46
N HIS A 99 1.35 6.94 1.67
CA HIS A 99 0.57 7.49 2.78
C HIS A 99 -0.93 7.39 2.41
N PRO A 100 -1.84 7.08 3.35
CA PRO A 100 -3.26 6.93 3.02
C PRO A 100 -3.89 8.13 2.30
N ALA A 101 -3.44 9.35 2.63
CA ALA A 101 -3.91 10.58 2.00
C ALA A 101 -3.51 10.73 0.52
N ASP A 102 -2.54 9.94 0.03
CA ASP A 102 -2.09 9.97 -1.36
C ASP A 102 -2.91 9.03 -2.25
N LEU A 103 -3.81 8.22 -1.66
CA LEU A 103 -4.62 7.26 -2.41
C LEU A 103 -5.89 7.90 -2.97
N HIS A 104 -6.32 7.39 -4.13
CA HIS A 104 -7.59 7.78 -4.72
C HIS A 104 -8.77 7.24 -3.89
N THR A 105 -9.53 8.13 -3.27
CA THR A 105 -10.82 7.82 -2.63
C THR A 105 -11.93 7.78 -3.69
N THR A 106 -12.75 6.73 -3.63
CA THR A 106 -13.95 6.59 -4.47
C THR A 106 -15.14 7.28 -3.79
N ASP A 107 -16.21 7.54 -4.54
CA ASP A 107 -17.42 8.20 -4.01
C ASP A 107 -18.05 7.44 -2.82
N GLY A 108 -17.80 6.13 -2.73
CA GLY A 108 -18.24 5.28 -1.62
C GLY A 108 -17.33 5.28 -0.40
N GLY A 109 -16.29 6.11 -0.34
CA GLY A 109 -15.35 6.19 0.78
C GLY A 109 -14.26 5.11 0.81
N ASN A 110 -14.25 4.19 -0.17
CA ASN A 110 -13.19 3.20 -0.32
C ASN A 110 -12.00 3.77 -1.08
N TYR A 111 -10.82 3.19 -0.89
CA TYR A 111 -9.59 3.61 -1.55
C TYR A 111 -9.19 2.63 -2.65
N ARG A 112 -8.48 3.13 -3.67
CA ARG A 112 -7.92 2.27 -4.73
C ARG A 112 -6.53 2.72 -5.15
N VAL A 113 -5.74 1.74 -5.59
CA VAL A 113 -4.43 1.96 -6.20
C VAL A 113 -4.37 1.22 -7.53
N LYS A 114 -4.16 1.96 -8.63
CA LYS A 114 -3.90 1.36 -9.94
C LYS A 114 -2.45 0.91 -10.02
N LYS A 115 -2.16 -0.13 -10.83
CA LYS A 115 -0.78 -0.61 -11.00
C LYS A 115 0.11 0.49 -11.56
N GLU A 116 -0.39 1.24 -12.54
CA GLU A 116 0.36 2.32 -13.20
C GLU A 116 0.72 3.42 -12.18
N THR A 117 -0.21 3.77 -11.29
CA THR A 117 0.04 4.70 -10.17
C THR A 117 1.08 4.15 -9.20
N ALA A 118 1.00 2.86 -8.83
CA ALA A 118 2.01 2.22 -7.98
C ALA A 118 3.43 2.32 -8.57
N LEU A 119 3.57 1.97 -9.85
CA LEU A 119 4.84 2.02 -10.56
C LEU A 119 5.35 3.44 -10.77
N ALA A 120 4.47 4.43 -10.94
CA ALA A 120 4.86 5.82 -11.23
C ALA A 120 5.13 6.63 -9.96
N GLU A 121 4.33 6.46 -8.91
CA GLU A 121 4.28 7.38 -7.76
C GLU A 121 4.56 6.72 -6.41
N GLY A 122 4.45 5.39 -6.29
CA GLY A 122 4.63 4.72 -5.00
C GLY A 122 6.06 4.81 -4.48
N THR A 123 6.24 4.94 -3.17
CA THR A 123 7.57 4.82 -2.55
C THR A 123 8.02 3.36 -2.62
N ASP A 124 9.20 3.06 -3.16
CA ASP A 124 9.72 1.68 -3.12
C ASP A 124 10.28 1.35 -1.72
N ILE A 125 10.60 0.07 -1.49
CA ILE A 125 11.06 -0.35 -0.17
C ILE A 125 12.42 0.25 0.20
N GLU A 126 13.29 0.53 -0.78
CA GLU A 126 14.60 1.12 -0.53
C GLU A 126 14.44 2.56 -0.02
N GLU A 127 13.63 3.38 -0.69
CA GLU A 127 13.28 4.73 -0.22
C GLU A 127 12.55 4.70 1.13
N LEU A 128 11.63 3.74 1.34
CA LEU A 128 10.90 3.61 2.61
C LEU A 128 11.86 3.41 3.80
N THR A 129 12.92 2.64 3.61
CA THR A 129 13.92 2.31 4.63
C THR A 129 15.11 3.28 4.65
N GLY A 130 14.98 4.47 4.06
CA GLY A 130 15.98 5.53 4.13
C GLY A 130 17.06 5.51 3.04
N GLY A 131 16.93 4.65 2.04
CA GLY A 131 17.73 4.67 0.83
C GLY A 131 17.41 5.86 -0.09
N PRO A 132 18.22 6.11 -1.12
CA PRO A 132 18.01 7.21 -2.04
C PRO A 132 16.73 7.02 -2.85
N ARG A 133 16.00 8.11 -3.11
CA ARG A 133 14.85 8.09 -4.02
C ARG A 133 15.31 7.74 -5.44
N GLN A 134 14.76 6.67 -6.01
CA GLN A 134 14.99 6.35 -7.41
C GLN A 134 14.20 7.31 -8.31
N THR A 135 14.89 8.04 -9.19
CA THR A 135 14.20 8.88 -10.19
C THR A 135 13.65 7.97 -11.28
N ARG A 136 12.33 7.85 -11.35
CA ARG A 136 11.66 7.12 -12.42
C ARG A 136 11.77 7.94 -13.69
N LEU A 137 12.48 7.41 -14.68
CA LEU A 137 12.57 8.03 -15.99
C LEU A 137 11.18 7.95 -16.62
N GLY A 138 10.42 9.05 -16.56
CA GLY A 138 9.14 9.14 -17.26
C GLY A 138 9.38 8.94 -18.74
N THR A 139 8.72 7.96 -19.36
CA THR A 139 8.52 8.01 -20.81
C THR A 139 7.60 9.19 -21.05
N ASP A 140 8.15 10.28 -21.60
CA ASP A 140 7.44 11.49 -21.96
C ASP A 140 6.09 11.17 -22.63
N GLY A 141 5.04 11.79 -22.13
CA GLY A 141 3.68 11.57 -22.58
C GLY A 141 3.51 11.86 -24.06
N ALA A 142 3.05 10.86 -24.81
CA ALA A 142 2.32 11.14 -26.04
C ALA A 142 0.93 11.66 -25.65
N PRO A 143 0.50 12.85 -26.10
CA PRO A 143 -0.86 13.31 -25.85
C PRO A 143 -1.82 12.38 -26.58
N GLY A 144 -2.62 11.63 -25.81
CA GLY A 144 -3.83 10.99 -26.34
C GLY A 144 -4.75 12.10 -26.82
N THR A 145 -5.03 12.12 -28.12
CA THR A 145 -5.97 13.04 -28.73
C THR A 145 -7.37 12.71 -28.23
N ASP A 146 -7.94 13.57 -27.39
CA ASP A 146 -9.37 13.61 -27.14
C ASP A 146 -10.05 14.02 -28.45
N GLY A 147 -10.65 13.04 -29.12
CA GLY A 147 -11.51 13.26 -30.27
C GLY A 147 -12.84 13.86 -29.80
N ASP A 148 -12.93 15.18 -29.91
CA ASP A 148 -14.19 15.93 -29.95
C ASP A 148 -14.98 15.48 -31.19
N GLY A 149 -16.11 14.81 -30.95
CA GLY A 149 -17.05 14.34 -31.95
C GLY A 149 -18.43 14.88 -31.66
N GLY A 150 -18.58 16.21 -31.77
CA GLY A 150 -19.88 16.87 -31.80
C GLY A 150 -20.68 16.45 -33.04
N SER A 151 -21.81 15.77 -32.82
CA SER A 151 -22.86 15.60 -33.83
C SER A 151 -24.01 16.54 -33.49
N GLY A 152 -24.15 17.61 -34.27
CA GLY A 152 -25.33 18.48 -34.26
C GLY A 152 -26.53 17.82 -34.94
N PRO A 153 -27.76 18.31 -34.68
CA PRO A 153 -28.98 17.73 -35.24
C PRO A 153 -29.29 18.27 -36.64
N GLU A 154 -29.79 17.38 -37.51
CA GLU A 154 -30.66 17.72 -38.65
C GLU A 154 -32.12 17.48 -38.29
#